data_AF-A0A7V1QU87-F1
#
_entry.id   AF-A0A7V1QU87-F1
#
_cell.length_a   1.000
_cell.length_b   1.000
_cell.length_c   1.000
_cell.angle_alpha   90.00
_cell.angle_beta   90.00
_cell.angle_gamma   90.00
#
_symmetry.space_group_name_H-M   'P 1'
#
loop_
_entity.id
_entity.type
_entity.pdbx_description
1 polymer ?
#
loop_
_entity_poly.entity_id
_entity_poly.type
_entity_poly.pdbx_seq_one_letter_code
_entity_poly.pdbx_strand_id
1 'polypeptide(L)'
;MSHPEQAQNVALSEDEAALVVEEALHLAEALSGPKRARTLALAQVSRDGAVPAELVDVLEGVVVLALQTGRARRRYLAEGERLLTEVLRRTPRGRDLQDQLAAVNGALRALAGRRLDGVRVEMRTLGHFTLTLQCEGMSLTLAVRADGVQVESVSADGAPVVGSGAGAGGGSS
;
A
#
# COMPACT_ATOMS: atom_id res chain seq x y z
N MET A 1 -4.80 8.64 26.13
CA MET A 1 -4.55 7.24 26.52
C MET A 1 -4.62 6.40 25.27
N SER A 2 -3.47 6.03 24.72
CA SER A 2 -3.38 5.28 23.45
C SER A 2 -3.69 3.82 23.73
N HIS A 3 -4.70 3.27 23.05
CA HIS A 3 -4.96 1.83 23.09
C HIS A 3 -3.76 1.13 22.44
N PRO A 4 -3.15 0.11 23.08
CA PRO A 4 -2.22 -0.74 22.37
C PRO A 4 -3.06 -1.51 21.35
N GLU A 5 -2.83 -1.28 20.06
CA GLU A 5 -3.27 -2.19 19.01
C GLU A 5 -2.84 -3.60 19.45
N GLN A 6 -3.82 -4.47 19.66
CA GLN A 6 -3.54 -5.85 20.03
C GLN A 6 -2.65 -6.44 18.94
N ALA A 7 -1.41 -6.67 19.30
CA ALA A 7 -0.42 -7.28 18.44
C ALA A 7 -0.96 -8.69 18.12
N GLN A 8 -1.49 -8.86 16.92
CA GLN A 8 -2.16 -10.10 16.49
C GLN A 8 -1.14 -11.04 15.87
N ASN A 9 -1.11 -12.26 16.37
CA ASN A 9 -0.32 -13.34 15.78
C ASN A 9 -0.85 -13.67 14.37
N VAL A 10 0.04 -14.12 13.48
CA VAL A 10 -0.32 -14.56 12.12
C VAL A 10 -0.20 -16.07 12.04
N ALA A 11 -1.32 -16.75 11.81
CA ALA A 11 -1.34 -18.19 11.57
C ALA A 11 -0.93 -18.50 10.11
N LEU A 12 -0.12 -19.55 9.94
CA LEU A 12 0.39 -20.03 8.67
C LEU A 12 -0.05 -21.48 8.45
N SER A 13 -0.46 -21.82 7.23
CA SER A 13 -0.54 -23.23 6.81
C SER A 13 0.86 -23.84 6.66
N GLU A 14 0.94 -25.16 6.51
CA GLU A 14 2.22 -25.86 6.32
C GLU A 14 2.99 -25.36 5.10
N ASP A 15 2.31 -25.16 3.97
CA ASP A 15 2.92 -24.63 2.75
C ASP A 15 3.40 -23.18 2.93
N GLU A 16 2.62 -22.35 3.62
CA GLU A 16 3.00 -20.97 3.92
C GLU A 16 4.19 -20.89 4.86
N ALA A 17 4.20 -21.72 5.91
CA ALA A 17 5.29 -21.85 6.85
C ALA A 17 6.59 -22.25 6.13
N ALA A 18 6.54 -23.27 5.27
CA ALA A 18 7.69 -23.71 4.49
C ALA A 18 8.30 -22.57 3.65
N LEU A 19 7.45 -21.80 2.95
CA LEU A 19 7.90 -20.66 2.15
C LEU A 19 8.50 -19.55 3.01
N VAL A 20 7.84 -19.17 4.11
CA VAL A 20 8.33 -18.12 5.02
C VAL A 20 9.67 -18.53 5.63
N VAL A 21 9.84 -19.80 6.01
CA VAL A 21 11.10 -20.33 6.54
C VAL A 21 12.21 -20.23 5.50
N GLU A 22 11.97 -20.65 4.26
CA GLU A 22 12.98 -20.58 3.19
C GLU A 22 13.38 -19.13 2.89
N GLU A 23 12.42 -18.22 2.79
CA GLU A 23 12.69 -16.79 2.55
C GLU A 23 13.44 -16.14 3.72
N ALA A 24 13.04 -16.42 4.96
CA ALA A 24 13.68 -15.86 6.14
C ALA A 24 15.13 -16.37 6.28
N LEU A 25 15.37 -17.67 6.07
CA LEU A 25 16.72 -18.23 6.09
C LEU A 25 17.60 -17.61 5.00
N HIS A 26 17.09 -17.49 3.78
CA HIS A 26 17.83 -16.87 2.69
C HIS A 26 18.17 -15.41 2.98
N LEU A 27 17.22 -14.62 3.49
CA LEU A 27 17.50 -13.24 3.87
C LEU A 27 18.55 -13.16 4.99
N ALA A 28 18.50 -14.08 5.97
CA ALA A 28 19.43 -14.10 7.08
C ALA A 28 20.90 -14.37 6.66
N GLU A 29 21.15 -14.97 5.49
CA GLU A 29 22.49 -15.15 4.92
C GLU A 29 23.14 -13.81 4.54
N ALA A 30 22.33 -12.83 4.12
CA ALA A 30 22.80 -11.50 3.72
C ALA A 30 22.83 -10.47 4.88
N LEU A 31 22.32 -10.84 6.05
CA LEU A 31 22.20 -9.94 7.21
C LEU A 31 23.29 -10.20 8.24
N SER A 32 23.49 -9.23 9.13
CA SER A 32 24.39 -9.33 10.28
C SER A 32 23.75 -8.78 11.56
N GLY A 33 24.34 -9.13 12.71
CA GLY A 33 23.95 -8.59 14.01
C GLY A 33 22.48 -8.87 14.41
N PRO A 34 21.83 -7.93 15.12
CA PRO A 34 20.46 -8.12 15.63
C PRO A 34 19.40 -8.42 14.56
N LYS A 35 19.57 -7.87 13.35
CA LYS A 35 18.65 -8.11 12.23
C LYS A 35 18.66 -9.58 11.82
N ARG A 36 19.86 -10.15 11.64
CA ARG A 36 20.03 -11.59 11.36
C ARG A 36 19.39 -12.44 12.45
N ALA A 37 19.62 -12.11 13.72
CA ALA A 37 19.04 -12.86 14.84
C ALA A 37 17.50 -12.85 14.83
N ARG A 38 16.88 -11.69 14.59
CA ARG A 38 15.41 -11.57 14.46
C ARG A 38 14.87 -12.35 13.26
N THR A 39 15.55 -12.31 12.10
CA THR A 39 15.13 -13.08 10.92
C THR A 39 15.24 -14.58 11.13
N LEU A 40 16.28 -15.06 11.84
CA LEU A 40 16.40 -16.47 12.21
C LEU A 40 15.33 -16.88 13.23
N ALA A 41 14.98 -16.00 14.18
CA ALA A 41 13.89 -16.25 15.12
C ALA A 41 12.54 -16.39 14.38
N LEU A 42 12.28 -15.54 13.38
CA LEU A 42 11.11 -15.68 12.50
C LEU A 42 11.09 -17.05 11.81
N ALA A 43 12.22 -17.48 11.22
CA ALA A 43 12.31 -18.80 10.59
C ALA A 43 12.05 -19.94 11.59
N GLN A 44 12.44 -19.77 12.86
CA GLN A 44 12.18 -20.79 13.87
C GLN A 44 10.69 -20.91 14.21
N VAL A 45 10.06 -19.80 14.61
CA VAL A 45 8.64 -19.80 15.04
C VAL A 45 7.68 -20.13 13.89
N SER A 46 8.04 -19.77 12.65
CA SER A 46 7.19 -20.05 11.48
C SER A 46 7.02 -21.55 11.24
N ARG A 47 7.98 -22.40 11.65
CA ARG A 47 7.85 -23.86 11.55
C ARG A 47 6.71 -24.42 12.38
N ASP A 48 6.34 -23.72 13.45
CA ASP A 48 5.24 -24.11 14.34
C ASP A 48 3.87 -23.63 13.79
N GLY A 49 3.84 -23.00 12.61
CA GLY A 49 2.62 -22.55 11.94
C GLY A 49 2.03 -21.26 12.53
N ALA A 50 2.75 -20.55 13.40
CA ALA A 50 2.29 -19.30 13.98
C ALA A 50 3.45 -18.32 14.18
N VAL A 51 3.28 -17.10 13.66
CA VAL A 51 4.21 -15.99 13.88
C VAL A 51 3.68 -15.11 15.00
N PRO A 52 4.42 -14.95 16.12
CA PRO A 52 4.01 -14.12 17.22
C PRO A 52 4.13 -12.65 16.84
N ALA A 53 3.31 -11.81 17.45
CA ALA A 53 3.11 -10.44 17.01
C ALA A 53 4.38 -9.58 17.01
N GLU A 54 5.34 -9.85 17.89
CA GLU A 54 6.65 -9.18 17.97
C GLU A 54 7.58 -9.44 16.77
N LEU A 55 7.25 -10.42 15.92
CA LEU A 55 7.99 -10.79 14.70
C LEU A 55 7.20 -10.54 13.42
N VAL A 56 5.96 -10.01 13.51
CA VAL A 56 5.14 -9.73 12.33
C VAL A 56 5.76 -8.65 11.45
N ASP A 57 6.44 -7.65 12.01
CA ASP A 57 7.20 -6.65 11.25
C ASP A 57 8.31 -7.30 10.39
N VAL A 58 8.98 -8.31 10.94
CA VAL A 58 10.02 -9.07 10.24
C VAL A 58 9.40 -9.93 9.14
N LEU A 59 8.27 -10.58 9.43
CA LEU A 59 7.49 -11.35 8.44
C LEU A 59 7.11 -10.47 7.25
N GLU A 60 6.55 -9.30 7.51
CA GLU A 60 6.17 -8.33 6.48
C GLU A 60 7.37 -7.94 5.62
N GLY A 61 8.51 -7.61 6.23
CA GLY A 61 9.72 -7.24 5.50
C GLY A 61 10.23 -8.36 4.59
N VAL A 62 10.25 -9.60 5.08
CA VAL A 62 10.68 -10.78 4.31
C VAL A 62 9.75 -11.01 3.13
N VAL A 63 8.44 -11.07 3.38
CA VAL A 63 7.43 -11.36 2.35
C VAL A 63 7.39 -10.26 1.29
N VAL A 64 7.41 -8.99 1.70
CA VAL A 64 7.42 -7.84 0.77
C VAL A 64 8.66 -7.90 -0.12
N LEU A 65 9.83 -8.17 0.43
CA LEU A 65 11.07 -8.27 -0.35
C LEU A 65 11.00 -9.42 -1.37
N ALA A 66 10.49 -10.58 -0.97
CA ALA A 66 10.35 -11.74 -1.85
C ALA A 66 9.39 -11.46 -3.03
N LEU A 67 8.29 -10.75 -2.78
CA LEU A 67 7.30 -10.37 -3.78
C LEU A 67 7.81 -9.25 -4.70
N GLN A 68 8.34 -8.15 -4.14
CA GLN A 68 8.79 -6.99 -4.92
C GLN A 68 9.97 -7.30 -5.85
N THR A 69 10.86 -8.21 -5.45
CA THR A 69 12.00 -8.62 -6.28
C THR A 69 11.63 -9.67 -7.33
N GLY A 70 10.38 -10.17 -7.32
CA GLY A 70 9.91 -11.29 -8.14
C GLY A 70 10.57 -12.63 -7.77
N ARG A 71 11.25 -12.72 -6.62
CA ARG A 71 11.92 -13.95 -6.19
C ARG A 71 10.91 -15.07 -5.95
N ALA A 72 9.79 -14.75 -5.28
CA ALA A 72 8.71 -15.70 -5.03
C ALA A 72 8.27 -16.39 -6.33
N ARG A 73 8.04 -15.61 -7.39
CA ARG A 73 7.63 -16.12 -8.70
C ARG A 73 8.70 -16.93 -9.41
N ARG A 74 9.96 -16.51 -9.35
CA ARG A 74 11.07 -17.24 -9.99
C ARG A 74 11.38 -18.56 -9.29
N ARG A 75 11.24 -18.61 -7.96
CA ARG A 75 11.66 -19.74 -7.12
C ARG A 75 10.54 -20.75 -6.88
N TYR A 76 9.31 -20.28 -6.66
CA TYR A 76 8.15 -21.09 -6.28
C TYR A 76 6.97 -20.97 -7.25
N LEU A 77 7.22 -20.37 -8.42
CA LEU A 77 6.23 -20.18 -9.48
C LEU A 77 5.05 -19.32 -8.99
N ALA A 78 3.93 -19.38 -9.73
CA ALA A 78 2.73 -18.62 -9.43
C ALA A 78 2.15 -18.97 -8.05
N GLU A 79 2.27 -20.23 -7.64
CA GLU A 79 1.64 -20.69 -6.40
C GLU A 79 2.32 -20.14 -5.16
N GLY A 80 3.65 -20.12 -5.09
CA GLY A 80 4.32 -19.50 -3.93
C GLY A 80 4.16 -17.99 -3.88
N GLU A 81 4.08 -17.30 -5.04
CA GLU A 81 3.71 -15.88 -5.09
C GLU A 81 2.30 -15.64 -4.52
N ARG A 82 1.33 -16.50 -4.86
CA ARG A 82 -0.03 -16.45 -4.34
C ARG A 82 -0.07 -16.66 -2.82
N LEU A 83 0.61 -17.69 -2.31
CA LEU A 83 0.65 -18.00 -0.87
C LEU A 83 1.30 -16.88 -0.05
N LEU A 84 2.45 -16.36 -0.50
CA LEU A 84 3.12 -15.24 0.17
C LEU A 84 2.27 -13.96 0.13
N THR A 85 1.53 -13.72 -0.96
CA THR A 85 0.55 -12.63 -1.02
C THR A 85 -0.54 -12.79 0.02
N GLU A 86 -1.05 -14.00 0.23
CA GLU A 86 -2.08 -14.29 1.23
C GLU A 86 -1.56 -14.17 2.67
N VAL A 87 -0.29 -14.53 2.91
CA VAL A 87 0.37 -14.26 4.19
C VAL A 87 0.42 -12.76 4.44
N LEU A 88 0.89 -11.96 3.46
CA LEU A 88 0.97 -10.51 3.59
C LEU A 88 -0.39 -9.89 3.91
N ARG A 89 -1.47 -10.31 3.23
CA ARG A 89 -2.83 -9.79 3.43
C ARG A 89 -3.36 -9.95 4.86
N ARG A 90 -2.86 -10.93 5.62
CA ARG A 90 -3.25 -11.17 7.03
C ARG A 90 -2.47 -10.31 8.02
N THR A 91 -1.41 -9.63 7.60
CA THR A 91 -0.62 -8.76 8.48
C THR A 91 -1.23 -7.35 8.58
N PRO A 92 -0.84 -6.53 9.59
CA PRO A 92 -1.23 -5.11 9.67
C PRO A 92 -0.92 -4.35 8.37
N ARG A 93 0.29 -4.46 7.84
CA ARG A 93 0.66 -3.82 6.57
C ARG A 93 -0.21 -4.29 5.39
N GLY A 94 -0.55 -5.57 5.33
CA GLY A 94 -1.46 -6.08 4.30
C GLY A 94 -2.85 -5.48 4.38
N ARG A 95 -3.38 -5.29 5.60
CA ARG A 95 -4.66 -4.61 5.83
C ARG A 95 -4.60 -3.15 5.41
N ASP A 96 -3.54 -2.42 5.78
CA ASP A 96 -3.33 -1.04 5.35
C ASP A 96 -3.32 -0.92 3.81
N LEU A 97 -2.68 -1.87 3.12
CA LEU A 97 -2.68 -1.92 1.66
C LEU A 97 -4.07 -2.18 1.07
N GLN A 98 -4.86 -3.06 1.68
CA GLN A 98 -6.24 -3.31 1.26
C GLN A 98 -7.12 -2.07 1.44
N ASP A 99 -6.96 -1.35 2.55
CA ASP A 99 -7.68 -0.11 2.82
C ASP A 99 -7.31 0.99 1.83
N GLN A 100 -6.01 1.12 1.50
CA GLN A 100 -5.54 2.04 0.46
C GLN A 100 -6.14 1.69 -0.90
N LEU A 101 -6.15 0.41 -1.29
CA LEU A 101 -6.79 -0.05 -2.53
C LEU A 101 -8.29 0.24 -2.54
N ALA A 102 -8.98 0.04 -1.43
CA ALA A 102 -10.41 0.36 -1.31
C ALA A 102 -10.65 1.87 -1.51
N ALA A 103 -9.83 2.72 -0.90
CA ALA A 103 -9.90 4.18 -1.05
C ALA A 103 -9.63 4.63 -2.50
N VAL A 104 -8.58 4.11 -3.14
CA VAL A 104 -8.26 4.40 -4.55
C VAL A 104 -9.39 3.96 -5.46
N ASN A 105 -9.91 2.75 -5.28
CA ASN A 105 -11.04 2.27 -6.08
C ASN A 105 -12.31 3.10 -5.85
N GLY A 106 -12.55 3.57 -4.61
CA GLY A 106 -13.62 4.51 -4.30
C GLY A 106 -13.49 5.82 -5.09
N ALA A 107 -12.29 6.41 -5.08
CA ALA A 107 -12.00 7.64 -5.83
C ALA A 107 -12.13 7.44 -7.35
N LEU A 108 -11.61 6.33 -7.89
CA LEU A 108 -11.71 6.02 -9.33
C LEU A 108 -13.16 5.77 -9.76
N ARG A 109 -13.98 5.11 -8.93
CA ARG A 109 -15.41 4.92 -9.22
C ARG A 109 -16.18 6.25 -9.32
N ALA A 110 -15.78 7.27 -8.57
CA ALA A 110 -16.40 8.60 -8.67
C ALA A 110 -16.18 9.28 -10.04
N LEU A 111 -15.18 8.82 -10.80
CA LEU A 111 -14.89 9.26 -12.17
C LEU A 111 -15.55 8.38 -13.25
N ALA A 112 -16.15 7.24 -12.88
CA ALA A 112 -16.71 6.31 -13.85
C ALA A 112 -17.86 6.95 -14.64
N GLY A 113 -17.82 6.80 -15.97
CA GLY A 113 -18.82 7.35 -16.88
C GLY A 113 -18.65 8.83 -17.22
N ARG A 114 -17.72 9.53 -16.57
CA ARG A 114 -17.40 10.92 -16.87
C ARG A 114 -16.32 11.02 -17.96
N ARG A 115 -16.29 12.14 -18.68
CA ARG A 115 -15.26 12.38 -19.72
C ARG A 115 -13.95 12.85 -19.09
N LEU A 116 -12.85 12.14 -19.37
CA LEU A 116 -11.51 12.62 -19.02
C LEU A 116 -11.12 13.80 -19.92
N ASP A 117 -10.74 14.90 -19.30
CA ASP A 117 -10.21 16.09 -19.97
C ASP A 117 -8.67 16.07 -20.03
N GLY A 118 -8.04 15.37 -19.08
CA GLY A 118 -6.59 15.27 -18.98
C GLY A 118 -6.14 14.04 -18.20
N VAL A 119 -5.00 13.50 -18.61
CA VAL A 119 -4.28 12.44 -17.89
C VAL A 119 -2.80 12.80 -17.93
N ARG A 120 -2.17 12.88 -16.77
CA ARG A 120 -0.75 13.22 -16.65
C ARG A 120 -0.06 12.29 -15.67
N VAL A 121 1.12 11.80 -16.06
CA VAL A 121 2.01 11.04 -15.20
C VAL A 121 3.32 11.82 -15.07
N GLU A 122 3.75 12.01 -13.83
CA GLU A 122 5.02 12.67 -13.50
C GLU A 122 5.85 11.79 -12.58
N MET A 123 7.16 11.84 -12.73
CA MET A 123 8.09 11.23 -11.79
C MET A 123 8.61 12.30 -10.85
N ARG A 124 8.32 12.19 -9.55
CA ARG A 124 8.90 13.10 -8.54
C ARG A 124 10.32 12.69 -8.18
N THR A 125 10.54 11.38 -8.05
CA THR A 125 11.84 10.74 -7.86
C THR A 125 11.74 9.28 -8.32
N LEU A 126 12.86 8.58 -8.40
CA LEU A 126 12.92 7.19 -8.86
C LEU A 126 11.95 6.31 -8.06
N GLY A 127 11.00 5.67 -8.73
CA GLY A 127 10.00 4.80 -8.11
C GLY A 127 8.82 5.52 -7.44
N HIS A 128 8.76 6.85 -7.51
CA HIS A 128 7.68 7.67 -6.99
C HIS A 128 7.06 8.50 -8.12
N PHE A 129 5.88 8.08 -8.55
CA PHE A 129 5.13 8.74 -9.61
C PHE A 129 3.87 9.39 -9.07
N THR A 130 3.44 10.46 -9.71
CA THR A 130 2.14 11.10 -9.50
C THR A 130 1.32 10.92 -10.78
N LEU A 131 0.12 10.37 -10.64
CA LEU A 131 -0.88 10.28 -11.70
C LEU A 131 -2.00 11.28 -11.40
N THR A 132 -2.20 12.25 -12.28
CA THR A 132 -3.31 13.20 -12.19
C THR A 132 -4.33 12.92 -13.29
N LEU A 133 -5.59 12.84 -12.89
CA LEU A 133 -6.75 12.66 -13.77
C LEU A 133 -7.64 13.91 -13.66
N GLN A 134 -7.90 14.58 -14.77
CA GLN A 134 -8.80 15.73 -14.84
C GLN A 134 -10.09 15.33 -15.57
N CYS A 135 -11.23 15.73 -15.01
CA CYS A 135 -12.53 15.29 -15.49
C CYS A 135 -13.66 16.23 -15.04
N GLU A 136 -14.31 16.93 -15.97
CA GLU A 136 -15.54 17.71 -15.75
C GLU A 136 -15.45 18.66 -14.54
N GLY A 137 -14.34 19.39 -14.43
CA GLY A 137 -14.08 20.29 -13.30
C GLY A 137 -13.68 19.56 -12.00
N MET A 138 -13.28 18.30 -12.06
CA MET A 138 -12.64 17.57 -10.96
C MET A 138 -11.20 17.21 -11.30
N SER A 139 -10.35 17.13 -10.28
CA SER A 139 -8.98 16.65 -10.37
C SER A 139 -8.72 15.61 -9.29
N LEU A 140 -8.26 14.43 -9.69
CA LEU A 140 -7.82 13.34 -8.81
C LEU A 140 -6.32 13.16 -8.96
N THR A 141 -5.57 13.26 -7.87
CA THR A 141 -4.13 13.01 -7.84
C THR A 141 -3.86 11.73 -7.05
N LEU A 142 -3.15 10.79 -7.66
CA LEU A 142 -2.73 9.52 -7.09
C LEU A 142 -1.21 9.48 -6.98
N ALA A 143 -0.70 9.06 -5.81
CA ALA A 143 0.70 8.70 -5.65
C ALA A 143 0.87 7.20 -5.97
N VAL A 144 1.79 6.88 -6.87
CA VAL A 144 2.12 5.52 -7.31
C VAL A 144 3.55 5.20 -6.88
N ARG A 145 3.70 4.16 -6.06
CA ARG A 145 4.96 3.75 -5.44
C ARG A 145 5.16 2.24 -5.52
N ALA A 146 6.37 1.77 -5.21
CA ALA A 146 6.70 0.34 -5.18
C ALA A 146 5.91 -0.45 -4.12
N ASP A 147 5.40 0.22 -3.09
CA ASP A 147 4.61 -0.37 -2.02
C ASP A 147 3.09 -0.22 -2.24
N GLY A 148 2.64 0.59 -3.20
CA GLY A 148 1.21 0.70 -3.51
C GLY A 148 0.80 1.98 -4.23
N VAL A 149 -0.51 2.14 -4.39
CA VAL A 149 -1.14 3.35 -4.94
C VAL A 149 -1.99 4.00 -3.85
N GLN A 150 -1.89 5.31 -3.71
CA GLN A 150 -2.61 6.09 -2.69
C GLN A 150 -3.27 7.32 -3.31
N VAL A 151 -4.42 7.72 -2.77
CA VAL A 151 -5.03 9.00 -3.11
C VAL A 151 -4.26 10.12 -2.41
N GLU A 152 -3.67 11.04 -3.18
CA GLU A 152 -2.95 12.19 -2.64
C GLU A 152 -3.89 13.39 -2.47
N SER A 153 -4.76 13.65 -3.46
CA SER A 153 -5.77 14.70 -3.36
C SER A 153 -6.96 14.45 -4.29
N VAL A 154 -8.12 14.96 -3.88
CA VAL A 154 -9.32 15.07 -4.71
C VAL A 154 -9.79 16.52 -4.62
N SER A 155 -9.92 17.18 -5.75
CA SER A 155 -10.41 18.55 -5.84
C SER A 155 -11.57 18.60 -6.83
N ALA A 156 -12.59 19.39 -6.51
CA ALA A 156 -13.56 19.87 -7.47
C ALA A 156 -13.32 21.37 -7.64
N ASP A 157 -13.32 21.87 -8.87
CA ASP A 157 -13.37 23.28 -9.19
C ASP A 157 -14.69 23.84 -8.66
N GLY A 158 -14.67 24.24 -7.39
CA GLY A 158 -15.65 25.14 -6.82
C GLY A 158 -15.31 26.54 -7.28
N ALA A 159 -16.03 27.04 -8.29
CA ALA A 159 -16.13 28.48 -8.47
C ALA A 159 -16.65 29.06 -7.14
N PRO A 160 -16.03 30.11 -6.56
CA PRO A 160 -16.72 30.88 -5.54
C PRO A 160 -18.01 31.38 -6.20
N VAL A 161 -19.15 31.12 -5.55
CA VAL A 161 -20.41 31.79 -5.90
C VAL A 161 -20.13 33.28 -5.71
N VAL A 162 -19.83 33.97 -6.80
CA VAL A 162 -19.84 35.43 -6.82
C VAL A 162 -21.29 35.80 -6.59
N GLY A 163 -21.59 36.16 -5.34
CA GLY A 163 -22.85 36.79 -4.99
C GLY A 163 -23.03 37.98 -5.92
N SER A 164 -23.95 37.83 -6.86
CA SER A 164 -24.53 38.91 -7.64
C SER A 164 -25.22 39.87 -6.67
N GLY A 165 -24.43 40.79 -6.13
CA GLY A 165 -24.89 42.01 -5.49
C GLY A 165 -24.91 43.10 -6.54
N ALA A 166 -25.91 43.06 -7.42
CA ALA A 166 -26.29 44.21 -8.22
C ALA A 166 -26.66 45.36 -7.28
N GLY A 167 -25.85 46.42 -7.29
CA GLY A 167 -26.08 47.67 -6.58
C GLY A 167 -25.55 48.82 -7.41
N ALA A 168 -26.28 49.16 -8.47
CA ALA A 168 -26.08 50.38 -9.23
C ALA A 168 -26.68 51.58 -8.49
N GLY A 169 -26.00 52.73 -8.61
CA GLY A 169 -26.47 54.05 -8.17
C GLY A 169 -25.49 54.65 -7.17
N GLY A 170 -24.81 55.77 -7.42
CA GLY A 170 -24.97 56.82 -8.40
C GLY A 170 -24.49 58.13 -7.74
N GLY A 171 -24.01 59.08 -8.53
CA GLY A 171 -23.96 60.48 -8.10
C GLY A 171 -22.57 61.02 -7.75
N SER A 172 -22.00 61.73 -8.73
CA SER A 172 -20.94 62.72 -8.57
C SER A 172 -21.36 63.85 -7.61
N SER A 173 -20.42 64.29 -6.77
CA SER A 173 -19.98 65.69 -6.56
C SER A 173 -18.82 65.71 -5.58
#